data_AF-A0A417HJ00-F1
#
_entry.id   AF-A0A417HJ00-F1
#
_cell.length_a   1.000
_cell.length_b   1.000
_cell.length_c   1.000
_cell.angle_alpha   90.00
_cell.angle_beta   90.00
_cell.angle_gamma   90.00
#
_symmetry.space_group_name_H-M   'P 1'
#
loop_
_entity.id
_entity.type
_entity.pdbx_description
1 polymer ?
#
loop_
_entity_poly.entity_id
_entity_poly.type
_entity_poly.pdbx_seq_one_letter_code
_entity_poly.pdbx_strand_id
1 'polypeptide(L)'
;MCALGGRFGAVDKATFTIATKQKSDGKWESEGPYPVLFNPSSLKVSATTQVKREEGVANEKTPETAAADGKILPRGIGEQQVDITLIFNIVEEYNAKTDGVEFKALATAATSIVTSLIGSGDKIGQAESALSDLIKKTDFTSLSLFNEDLCCYTPLMKAAHKQVPVIFTWGNMAYKGIITKIQTTFNYFSSQGAPLGAEVSLSMVTKTNADPLEQSDSTSDMLKMVEKAGKFLRSLPI
;
A
#
# COMPACT_ATOMS: atom_id res chain seq x y z
N MET A 1 23.71 3.09 0.59
CA MET A 1 23.80 3.94 -0.61
C MET A 1 23.74 3.04 -1.84
N CYS A 2 22.65 3.06 -2.60
CA CYS A 2 22.63 2.53 -3.97
C CYS A 2 21.95 3.58 -4.83
N ALA A 3 22.79 4.40 -5.47
CA ALA A 3 22.39 5.36 -6.47
C ALA A 3 22.46 4.71 -7.86
N LEU A 4 21.54 5.15 -8.73
CA LEU A 4 21.66 5.22 -10.19
C LEU A 4 21.88 3.91 -10.96
N GLY A 5 20.81 3.45 -11.61
CA GLY A 5 20.87 2.37 -12.58
C GLY A 5 19.51 2.12 -13.22
N GLY A 6 18.96 3.11 -13.94
CA GLY A 6 17.84 2.90 -14.85
C GLY A 6 18.27 1.97 -15.99
N ARG A 7 18.22 0.66 -15.74
CA ARG A 7 18.40 -0.37 -16.75
C ARG A 7 17.08 -0.54 -17.48
N PHE A 8 17.07 -0.26 -18.79
CA PHE A 8 16.08 -0.82 -19.70
C PHE A 8 15.99 -2.33 -19.45
N GLY A 9 14.89 -2.80 -18.85
CA GLY A 9 14.68 -4.19 -18.46
C GLY A 9 14.39 -4.44 -16.97
N ALA A 10 14.52 -3.45 -16.09
CA ALA A 10 14.04 -3.56 -14.71
C ALA A 10 12.54 -3.27 -14.66
N VAL A 11 11.75 -4.18 -14.07
CA VAL A 11 10.31 -3.96 -13.88
C VAL A 11 10.11 -2.89 -12.80
N ASP A 12 9.47 -1.78 -13.17
CA ASP A 12 9.09 -0.74 -12.21
C ASP A 12 8.17 -1.34 -11.15
N LYS A 13 8.54 -1.19 -9.87
CA LYS A 13 7.67 -1.59 -8.77
C LYS A 13 6.55 -0.58 -8.58
N ALA A 14 5.35 -1.08 -8.34
CA ALA A 14 4.26 -0.23 -7.90
C ALA A 14 4.54 0.30 -6.48
N THR A 15 4.09 1.51 -6.19
CA THR A 15 4.29 2.14 -4.88
C THR A 15 3.04 2.84 -4.39
N PHE A 16 2.94 2.98 -3.07
CA PHE A 16 1.90 3.76 -2.42
C PHE A 16 2.51 4.95 -1.69
N THR A 17 1.91 6.12 -1.84
CA THR A 17 2.20 7.31 -1.04
C THR A 17 0.95 7.65 -0.24
N ILE A 18 1.10 7.83 1.07
CA ILE A 18 -0.03 7.92 2.01
C ILE A 18 -0.03 9.30 2.66
N ALA A 19 -1.17 9.98 2.63
CA ALA A 19 -1.34 11.24 3.33
C ALA A 19 -1.42 11.02 4.85
N THR A 20 -0.71 11.82 5.64
CA THR A 20 -0.62 11.66 7.11
C THR A 20 -1.31 12.78 7.87
N LYS A 21 -1.14 14.03 7.43
CA LYS A 21 -1.71 15.21 8.08
C LYS A 21 -2.09 16.26 7.06
N GLN A 22 -3.26 16.87 7.24
CA GLN A 22 -3.64 18.05 6.46
C GLN A 22 -3.09 19.31 7.12
N LYS A 23 -2.36 20.11 6.35
CA LYS A 23 -1.88 21.44 6.74
C LYS A 23 -3.01 22.46 6.65
N SER A 24 -2.81 23.61 7.29
CA SER A 24 -3.75 24.73 7.26
C SER A 24 -3.95 25.34 5.87
N ASP A 25 -3.02 25.13 4.94
CA ASP A 25 -3.11 25.53 3.53
C ASP A 25 -3.92 24.54 2.67
N GLY A 26 -4.53 23.52 3.29
CA GLY A 26 -5.30 22.47 2.61
C GLY A 26 -4.45 21.36 1.99
N LYS A 27 -3.11 21.48 1.97
CA LYS A 27 -2.21 20.45 1.43
C LYS A 27 -2.00 19.32 2.42
N TRP A 28 -1.77 18.12 1.91
CA TRP A 28 -1.47 16.95 2.73
C TRP A 28 0.04 16.74 2.83
N GLU A 29 0.52 16.57 4.06
CA GLU A 29 1.79 15.88 4.31
C GLU A 29 1.62 14.42 3.92
N SER A 30 2.66 13.88 3.29
CA SER A 30 2.64 12.54 2.70
C SER A 30 3.85 11.76 3.18
N GLU A 31 3.68 10.46 3.37
CA GLU A 31 4.72 9.50 3.72
C GLU A 31 4.85 8.43 2.63
N GLY A 32 6.07 7.90 2.47
CA GLY A 32 6.43 6.98 1.38
C GLY A 32 7.47 7.57 0.42
N PRO A 33 7.66 6.97 -0.77
CA PRO A 33 6.87 5.89 -1.35
C PRO A 33 7.11 4.53 -0.68
N TYR A 34 6.03 3.79 -0.40
CA TYR A 34 6.10 2.40 0.06
C TYR A 34 5.97 1.45 -1.14
N PRO A 35 7.05 0.75 -1.54
CA PRO A 35 6.98 -0.20 -2.64
C PRO A 35 6.18 -1.44 -2.24
N VAL A 36 5.45 -2.02 -3.21
CA VAL A 36 4.82 -3.32 -3.02
C VAL A 36 5.87 -4.44 -3.02
N LEU A 37 5.58 -5.54 -2.31
CA LEU A 37 6.45 -6.73 -2.35
C LEU A 37 6.43 -7.36 -3.74
N PHE A 38 5.23 -7.61 -4.25
CA PHE A 38 4.99 -8.10 -5.61
C PHE A 38 4.04 -7.15 -6.34
N ASN A 39 4.34 -6.87 -7.60
CA ASN A 39 3.43 -6.10 -8.44
C ASN A 39 2.12 -6.87 -8.61
N PRO A 40 0.97 -6.17 -8.64
CA PRO A 40 -0.32 -6.83 -8.87
C PRO A 40 -0.34 -7.45 -10.27
N SER A 41 -0.91 -8.65 -10.39
CA SER A 41 -1.07 -9.34 -11.67
C SER A 41 -2.16 -8.71 -12.55
N SER A 42 -3.11 -8.00 -11.92
CA SER A 42 -4.19 -7.30 -12.60
C SER A 42 -4.60 -6.05 -11.83
N LEU A 43 -5.08 -5.06 -12.57
CA LEU A 43 -5.67 -3.84 -12.04
C LEU A 43 -6.98 -3.61 -12.76
N LYS A 44 -8.06 -3.39 -12.00
CA LYS A 44 -9.37 -3.07 -12.57
C LYS A 44 -9.71 -1.63 -12.25
N VAL A 45 -9.81 -0.81 -13.30
CA VAL A 45 -10.28 0.58 -13.20
C VAL A 45 -11.70 0.62 -13.73
N SER A 46 -12.64 1.08 -12.92
CA SER A 46 -14.04 1.28 -13.31
C SER A 46 -14.46 2.73 -13.08
N ALA A 47 -15.18 3.30 -14.03
CA ALA A 47 -15.82 4.60 -13.89
C ALA A 47 -17.33 4.42 -14.10
N THR A 48 -18.13 4.90 -13.17
CA THR A 48 -19.60 4.79 -13.25
C THR A 48 -20.19 6.19 -13.35
N THR A 49 -21.10 6.43 -14.29
CA THR A 49 -21.83 7.71 -14.39
C THR A 49 -23.33 7.46 -14.25
N GLN A 50 -23.98 8.16 -13.32
CA GLN A 50 -25.42 8.09 -13.16
C GLN A 50 -26.11 9.01 -14.18
N VAL A 51 -27.12 8.48 -14.87
CA VAL A 51 -27.97 9.24 -15.80
C VAL A 51 -29.40 9.25 -15.28
N LYS A 52 -30.04 10.42 -15.29
CA LYS A 52 -31.47 10.53 -15.02
C LYS A 52 -32.19 10.77 -16.35
N ARG A 53 -33.18 9.92 -16.66
CA ARG A 53 -34.10 10.16 -17.76
C ARG A 53 -35.25 11.03 -17.23
N GLU A 54 -35.51 12.15 -17.88
CA GLU A 54 -36.74 12.90 -17.62
C GLU A 54 -37.90 12.19 -18.30
N GLU A 55 -38.82 11.64 -17.51
CA GLU A 55 -40.12 11.20 -18.01
C GLU A 55 -41.02 12.42 -18.15
N GLY A 56 -41.38 12.77 -19.40
CA GLY A 56 -42.36 13.82 -19.66
C GLY A 56 -43.73 13.40 -19.13
N VAL A 57 -44.37 14.27 -18.35
CA VAL A 57 -45.76 14.08 -17.94
C VAL A 57 -46.64 14.21 -19.18
N ALA A 58 -47.22 13.10 -19.66
CA ALA A 58 -48.18 13.13 -20.74
C ALA A 58 -49.41 13.94 -20.30
N ASN A 59 -49.71 15.02 -21.03
CA ASN A 59 -50.95 15.77 -20.86
C ASN A 59 -51.80 15.59 -22.12
N GLU A 60 -53.13 15.72 -22.03
CA GLU A 60 -54.13 15.38 -23.08
C GLU A 60 -53.94 16.10 -24.45
N LYS A 61 -52.96 17.01 -24.57
CA LYS A 61 -52.62 17.72 -25.81
C LYS A 61 -51.39 17.19 -26.56
N THR A 62 -50.81 16.06 -26.13
CA THR A 62 -49.57 15.54 -26.72
C THR A 62 -49.91 14.49 -27.79
N PRO A 63 -49.50 14.65 -29.06
CA PRO A 63 -49.84 13.69 -30.12
C PRO A 63 -49.19 12.32 -29.88
N GLU A 64 -49.91 11.23 -30.15
CA GLU A 64 -49.51 9.82 -29.93
C GLU A 64 -48.20 9.40 -30.63
N THR A 65 -47.69 10.20 -31.56
CA THR A 65 -46.42 9.94 -32.27
C THR A 65 -45.22 10.69 -31.71
N ALA A 66 -45.39 11.54 -30.69
CA ALA A 66 -44.26 12.07 -29.93
C ALA A 66 -43.82 11.00 -28.92
N ALA A 67 -43.18 9.93 -29.41
CA ALA A 67 -42.29 9.15 -28.58
C ALA A 67 -41.32 10.14 -27.95
N ALA A 68 -41.53 10.43 -26.67
CA ALA A 68 -40.69 11.33 -25.92
C ALA A 68 -39.29 10.70 -25.88
N ASP A 69 -38.43 11.11 -26.80
CA ASP A 69 -36.97 11.00 -26.65
C ASP A 69 -36.62 11.86 -25.43
N GLY A 70 -36.85 11.28 -24.26
CA GLY A 70 -36.62 11.91 -22.97
C GLY A 70 -35.16 12.32 -22.93
N LYS A 71 -34.91 13.63 -22.80
CA LYS A 71 -33.55 14.17 -22.72
C LYS A 71 -32.83 13.45 -21.58
N ILE A 72 -31.76 12.73 -21.93
CA ILE A 72 -30.87 12.12 -20.93
C ILE A 72 -29.99 13.23 -20.40
N LEU A 73 -30.19 13.61 -19.14
CA LEU A 73 -29.33 14.58 -18.48
C LEU A 73 -28.30 13.80 -17.64
N PRO A 74 -27.00 13.85 -18.00
CA PRO A 74 -25.95 13.25 -17.18
C PRO A 74 -25.85 14.02 -15.87
N ARG A 75 -25.85 13.30 -14.73
CA ARG A 75 -25.80 13.92 -13.40
C ARG A 75 -24.40 14.36 -12.94
N GLY A 76 -23.43 14.34 -13.86
CA GLY A 76 -22.01 14.61 -13.59
C GLY A 76 -21.14 13.38 -13.86
N ILE A 77 -19.82 13.58 -13.94
CA ILE A 77 -18.84 12.49 -14.04
C ILE A 77 -18.86 11.76 -12.71
N GLY A 78 -19.22 10.47 -12.72
CA GLY A 78 -19.27 9.72 -11.46
C GLY A 78 -17.93 9.13 -11.04
N GLU A 79 -17.97 8.43 -9.91
CA GLU A 79 -16.79 7.99 -9.18
C GLU A 79 -15.94 7.01 -10.01
N GLN A 80 -14.63 7.23 -9.99
CA GLN A 80 -13.66 6.22 -10.42
C GLN A 80 -13.33 5.34 -9.23
N GLN A 81 -13.32 4.03 -9.46
CA GLN A 81 -12.91 3.01 -8.52
C GLN A 81 -11.78 2.19 -9.13
N VAL A 82 -10.75 1.92 -8.33
CA VAL A 82 -9.64 1.03 -8.68
C VAL A 82 -9.62 -0.11 -7.70
N ASP A 83 -9.74 -1.33 -8.22
CA ASP A 83 -9.59 -2.57 -7.46
C ASP A 83 -8.23 -3.20 -7.78
N ILE A 84 -7.49 -3.55 -6.72
CA ILE A 84 -6.12 -4.07 -6.76
C ILE A 84 -6.04 -5.30 -5.86
N THR A 85 -5.46 -6.38 -6.36
CA THR A 85 -5.06 -7.53 -5.53
C THR A 85 -3.55 -7.47 -5.30
N LEU A 86 -3.15 -7.30 -4.04
CA LEU A 86 -1.76 -7.25 -3.59
C LEU A 86 -1.39 -8.57 -2.93
N ILE A 87 -0.18 -9.05 -3.22
CA ILE A 87 0.39 -10.23 -2.57
C ILE A 87 1.53 -9.75 -1.68
N PHE A 88 1.46 -10.16 -0.41
CA PHE A 88 2.51 -9.99 0.57
C PHE A 88 3.06 -11.36 0.92
N ASN A 89 4.34 -11.58 0.66
CA ASN A 89 5.00 -12.81 1.03
C ASN A 89 6.45 -12.48 1.40
N ILE A 90 6.80 -12.71 2.66
CA ILE A 90 8.16 -12.54 3.19
C ILE A 90 8.72 -13.87 3.72
N VAL A 91 8.16 -15.01 3.30
CA VAL A 91 8.54 -16.34 3.79
C VAL A 91 9.99 -16.66 3.41
N GLU A 92 10.43 -16.27 2.21
CA GLU A 92 11.82 -16.47 1.79
C GLU A 92 12.78 -15.64 2.63
N GLU A 93 12.47 -14.37 2.89
CA GLU A 93 13.27 -13.51 3.76
C GLU A 93 13.28 -13.97 5.21
N TYR A 94 12.16 -14.52 5.70
CA TYR A 94 12.06 -15.14 7.01
C TYR A 94 12.99 -16.36 7.08
N ASN A 95 12.82 -17.33 6.18
CA ASN A 95 13.62 -18.56 6.16
C ASN A 95 15.12 -18.25 6.02
N ALA A 96 15.49 -17.32 5.15
CA ALA A 96 16.89 -16.90 4.98
C ALA A 96 17.51 -16.31 6.28
N LYS A 97 16.69 -15.75 7.17
CA LYS A 97 17.12 -15.19 8.46
C LYS A 97 17.03 -16.19 9.61
N THR A 98 16.15 -17.19 9.53
CA THR A 98 15.96 -18.17 10.61
C THR A 98 16.76 -19.46 10.41
N ASP A 99 17.05 -19.82 9.16
CA ASP A 99 17.70 -21.09 8.82
C ASP A 99 19.08 -21.23 9.48
N GLY A 100 19.19 -22.23 10.36
CA GLY A 100 20.40 -22.54 11.12
C GLY A 100 20.73 -21.55 12.24
N VAL A 101 19.98 -20.46 12.41
CA VAL A 101 20.19 -19.50 13.51
C VAL A 101 19.72 -20.09 14.82
N GLU A 102 18.56 -20.76 14.85
CA GLU A 102 18.06 -21.42 16.06
C GLU A 102 19.03 -22.50 16.56
N PHE A 103 19.56 -23.34 15.66
CA PHE A 103 20.54 -24.37 16.02
C PHE A 103 21.86 -23.77 16.53
N LYS A 104 22.40 -22.75 15.86
CA LYS A 104 23.63 -22.07 16.30
C LYS A 104 23.44 -21.36 17.65
N ALA A 105 22.28 -20.73 17.85
CA ALA A 105 21.96 -20.04 19.08
C ALA A 105 21.80 -21.05 20.24
N LEU A 106 21.11 -22.17 20.02
CA LEU A 106 20.97 -23.26 20.97
C LEU A 106 22.33 -23.89 21.33
N ALA A 107 23.19 -24.16 20.34
CA ALA A 107 24.53 -24.70 20.56
C ALA A 107 25.41 -23.73 21.35
N THR A 108 25.31 -22.43 21.09
CA THR A 108 26.01 -21.38 21.86
C THR A 108 25.51 -21.34 23.30
N ALA A 109 24.19 -21.36 23.51
CA ALA A 109 23.59 -21.35 24.85
C ALA A 109 23.96 -22.60 25.65
N ALA A 110 23.92 -23.78 25.02
CA ALA A 110 24.35 -25.04 25.65
C ALA A 110 25.84 -24.99 26.04
N THR A 111 26.71 -24.44 25.19
CA THR A 111 28.14 -24.28 25.48
C THR A 111 28.37 -23.33 26.66
N SER A 112 27.63 -22.21 26.72
CA SER A 112 27.69 -21.25 27.83
C SER A 112 27.20 -21.85 29.15
N ILE A 113 26.14 -22.66 29.13
CA ILE A 113 25.63 -23.36 30.33
C ILE A 113 26.62 -24.42 30.82
N VAL A 114 27.22 -25.20 29.91
CA VAL A 114 28.25 -26.19 30.29
C VAL A 114 29.47 -25.49 30.89
N THR A 115 29.87 -24.34 30.33
CA THR A 115 31.00 -23.56 30.84
C THR A 115 30.70 -22.96 32.22
N SER A 116 29.47 -22.49 32.46
CA SER A 116 29.05 -21.97 33.78
C SER A 116 28.91 -23.07 34.84
N LEU A 117 28.62 -24.32 34.45
CA LEU A 117 28.60 -25.47 35.36
C LEU A 117 30.00 -25.83 35.87
N ILE A 118 31.02 -25.71 35.01
CA ILE A 118 32.43 -26.08 35.28
C ILE A 118 33.20 -24.96 36.02
N GLY A 119 32.83 -23.69 35.83
CA GLY A 119 33.47 -22.54 36.48
C GLY A 119 33.04 -22.27 37.94
N SER A 120 33.95 -21.74 38.76
CA SER A 120 33.76 -21.45 40.20
C SER A 120 33.15 -20.06 40.49
N GLY A 121 32.42 -19.47 39.54
CA GLY A 121 31.87 -18.10 39.62
C GLY A 121 30.34 -18.06 39.70
N ASP A 122 29.76 -16.84 39.69
CA ASP A 122 28.33 -16.56 39.89
C ASP A 122 27.44 -17.22 38.81
N LYS A 123 26.92 -18.42 39.12
CA LYS A 123 26.34 -19.36 38.14
C LYS A 123 24.97 -18.94 37.59
N ILE A 124 24.20 -18.17 38.38
CA ILE A 124 22.83 -17.81 38.05
C ILE A 124 22.81 -16.65 37.05
N GLY A 125 23.58 -15.58 37.30
CA GLY A 125 23.62 -14.42 36.41
C GLY A 125 24.17 -14.72 35.01
N GLN A 126 25.12 -15.65 34.90
CA GLN A 126 25.66 -16.07 33.59
C GLN A 126 24.66 -16.91 32.78
N ALA A 127 23.88 -17.76 33.45
CA ALA A 127 22.84 -18.56 32.80
C ALA A 127 21.67 -17.68 32.32
N GLU A 128 21.24 -16.71 33.13
CA GLU A 128 20.18 -15.76 32.77
C GLU A 128 20.58 -14.85 31.60
N SER A 129 21.83 -14.38 31.56
CA SER A 129 22.36 -13.61 30.44
C SER A 129 22.42 -14.43 29.16
N ALA A 130 22.89 -15.69 29.22
CA ALA A 130 22.93 -16.57 28.06
C ALA A 130 21.53 -16.91 27.53
N LEU A 131 20.55 -17.08 28.41
CA LEU A 131 19.16 -17.29 28.04
C LEU A 131 18.54 -16.03 27.42
N SER A 132 18.82 -14.85 27.99
CA SER A 132 18.35 -13.57 27.44
C SER A 132 18.94 -13.30 26.05
N ASP A 133 20.21 -13.62 25.84
CA ASP A 133 20.86 -13.51 24.53
C ASP A 133 20.35 -14.55 23.53
N LEU A 134 20.01 -15.75 24.00
CA LEU A 134 19.34 -16.76 23.17
C LEU A 134 17.99 -16.24 22.69
N ILE A 135 17.15 -15.75 23.61
CA ILE A 135 15.82 -15.20 23.30
C ILE A 135 15.94 -14.08 22.26
N LYS A 136 16.86 -13.12 22.45
CA LYS A 136 17.07 -12.03 21.49
C LYS A 136 17.56 -12.51 20.12
N LYS A 137 18.37 -13.56 20.06
CA LYS A 137 18.89 -14.12 18.80
C LYS A 137 17.87 -14.98 18.06
N THR A 138 16.84 -15.46 18.75
CA THR A 138 15.76 -16.28 18.18
C THR A 138 14.44 -15.54 18.09
N ASP A 139 14.37 -14.28 18.47
CA ASP A 139 13.17 -13.46 18.34
C ASP A 139 13.06 -12.92 16.91
N PHE A 140 12.16 -13.52 16.15
CA PHE A 140 11.89 -13.16 14.76
C PHE A 140 10.51 -12.50 14.60
N THR A 141 9.87 -12.10 15.70
CA THR A 141 8.53 -11.47 15.67
C THR A 141 8.51 -10.16 14.87
N SER A 142 9.67 -9.48 14.76
CA SER A 142 9.86 -8.29 13.93
C SER A 142 9.88 -8.59 12.42
N LEU A 143 10.11 -9.84 12.01
CA LEU A 143 9.98 -10.31 10.62
C LEU A 143 8.52 -10.68 10.36
N SER A 144 7.69 -9.65 10.27
CA SER A 144 6.25 -9.77 10.13
C SER A 144 5.74 -8.82 9.06
N LEU A 145 4.64 -9.17 8.43
CA LEU A 145 3.90 -8.25 7.55
C LEU A 145 3.43 -6.99 8.28
N PHE A 146 3.38 -7.01 9.62
CA PHE A 146 3.04 -5.82 10.39
C PHE A 146 4.18 -4.81 10.51
N ASN A 147 5.40 -5.18 10.13
CA ASN A 147 6.54 -4.28 10.16
C ASN A 147 6.51 -3.31 8.97
N GLU A 148 6.39 -2.02 9.27
CA GLU A 148 6.30 -0.92 8.30
C GLU A 148 7.56 -0.77 7.45
N ASP A 149 8.72 -1.19 7.97
CA ASP A 149 9.99 -1.12 7.24
C ASP A 149 10.13 -2.26 6.21
N LEU A 150 9.36 -3.34 6.36
CA LEU A 150 9.42 -4.51 5.48
C LEU A 150 8.44 -4.41 4.31
N CYS A 151 7.22 -3.94 4.55
CA CYS A 151 6.23 -3.82 3.49
C CYS A 151 5.16 -2.76 3.75
N CYS A 152 4.44 -2.41 2.70
CA CYS A 152 3.41 -1.37 2.74
C CYS A 152 2.10 -1.81 3.41
N TYR A 153 2.01 -3.00 4.02
CA TYR A 153 0.77 -3.53 4.60
C TYR A 153 0.22 -2.66 5.74
N THR A 154 1.02 -2.45 6.79
CA THR A 154 0.61 -1.64 7.96
C THR A 154 0.28 -0.19 7.59
N PRO A 155 1.08 0.51 6.76
CA PRO A 155 0.73 1.84 6.30
C PRO A 155 -0.61 1.87 5.57
N LEU A 156 -0.89 0.89 4.69
CA LEU A 156 -2.17 0.80 3.96
C LEU A 156 -3.35 0.54 4.91
N MET A 157 -3.19 -0.32 5.91
CA MET A 157 -4.22 -0.55 6.94
C MET A 157 -4.51 0.71 7.74
N LYS A 158 -3.47 1.43 8.18
CA LYS A 158 -3.61 2.72 8.85
C LYS A 158 -4.32 3.74 7.96
N ALA A 159 -3.98 3.78 6.67
CA ALA A 159 -4.58 4.69 5.71
C ALA A 159 -6.08 4.41 5.50
N ALA A 160 -6.44 3.13 5.38
CA ALA A 160 -7.83 2.69 5.27
C ALA A 160 -8.66 3.05 6.51
N HIS A 161 -8.11 2.83 7.70
CA HIS A 161 -8.80 3.15 8.96
C HIS A 161 -8.99 4.66 9.15
N LYS A 162 -7.98 5.46 8.81
CA LYS A 162 -8.05 6.93 8.91
C LYS A 162 -8.78 7.59 7.73
N GLN A 163 -9.12 6.83 6.69
CA GLN A 163 -9.73 7.31 5.45
C GLN A 163 -8.98 8.50 4.82
N VAL A 164 -7.65 8.44 4.87
CA VAL A 164 -6.77 9.48 4.32
C VAL A 164 -6.52 9.26 2.83
N PRO A 165 -6.19 10.32 2.06
CA PRO A 165 -5.79 10.17 0.67
C PRO A 165 -4.58 9.25 0.49
N VAL A 166 -4.63 8.40 -0.52
CA VAL A 166 -3.57 7.49 -0.94
C VAL A 166 -3.35 7.65 -2.44
N ILE A 167 -2.08 7.68 -2.84
CA ILE A 167 -1.68 7.72 -4.24
C ILE A 167 -0.99 6.40 -4.57
N PHE A 168 -1.59 5.63 -5.46
CA PHE A 168 -0.97 4.46 -6.09
C PHE A 168 -0.22 4.90 -7.34
N THR A 169 1.04 4.47 -7.50
CA THR A 169 1.83 4.74 -8.71
C THR A 169 2.45 3.46 -9.25
N TRP A 170 2.47 3.30 -10.57
CA TRP A 170 3.16 2.19 -11.23
C TRP A 170 3.62 2.62 -12.63
N GLY A 171 4.93 2.74 -12.82
CA GLY A 171 5.50 3.34 -14.03
C GLY A 171 4.96 4.76 -14.24
N ASN A 172 4.29 4.99 -15.37
CA ASN A 172 3.68 6.30 -15.70
C ASN A 172 2.23 6.45 -15.22
N MET A 173 1.66 5.42 -14.58
CA MET A 173 0.30 5.46 -14.08
C MET A 173 0.27 5.95 -12.64
N ALA A 174 -0.65 6.87 -12.33
CA ALA A 174 -0.90 7.34 -10.99
C ALA A 174 -2.40 7.41 -10.71
N TYR A 175 -2.82 6.91 -9.56
CA TYR A 175 -4.22 6.94 -9.12
C TYR A 175 -4.30 7.47 -7.69
N LYS A 176 -5.03 8.57 -7.51
CA LYS A 176 -5.23 9.23 -6.23
C LYS A 176 -6.66 8.98 -5.74
N GLY A 177 -6.81 8.45 -4.55
CA GLY A 177 -8.13 8.19 -3.98
C GLY A 177 -8.06 8.00 -2.47
N ILE A 178 -9.17 7.55 -1.89
CA ILE A 178 -9.19 6.99 -0.52
C ILE A 178 -9.41 5.49 -0.61
N ILE A 179 -8.86 4.74 0.33
CA ILE A 179 -9.14 3.31 0.44
C ILE A 179 -10.55 3.14 1.01
N THR A 180 -11.43 2.50 0.24
CA THR A 180 -12.83 2.23 0.64
C THR A 180 -13.01 0.81 1.15
N LYS A 181 -12.22 -0.14 0.64
CA LYS A 181 -12.22 -1.53 1.08
C LYS A 181 -10.79 -2.04 1.17
N ILE A 182 -10.48 -2.69 2.29
CA ILE A 182 -9.27 -3.50 2.44
C ILE A 182 -9.67 -4.81 3.08
N GLN A 183 -9.43 -5.92 2.38
CA GLN A 183 -9.74 -7.26 2.85
C GLN A 183 -8.47 -8.09 2.78
N THR A 184 -8.04 -8.58 3.94
CA THR A 184 -6.81 -9.36 4.08
C THR A 184 -7.16 -10.82 4.35
N THR A 185 -6.50 -11.72 3.64
CA THR A 185 -6.51 -13.16 3.94
C THR A 185 -5.07 -13.59 4.20
N PHE A 186 -4.75 -13.85 5.47
CA PHE A 186 -3.46 -14.41 5.86
C PHE A 186 -3.40 -15.88 5.46
N ASN A 187 -2.34 -16.27 4.77
CA ASN A 187 -2.16 -17.62 4.25
C ASN A 187 -0.91 -18.32 4.81
N TYR A 188 -0.02 -17.59 5.48
CA TYR A 188 1.18 -18.16 6.08
C TYR A 188 1.61 -17.43 7.35
N PHE A 189 1.99 -18.21 8.36
CA PHE A 189 2.46 -17.73 9.66
C PHE A 189 3.78 -18.40 10.03
N SER A 190 4.65 -17.66 10.71
CA SER A 190 5.85 -18.22 11.36
C SER A 190 5.47 -19.18 12.48
N SER A 191 6.44 -19.96 12.96
CA SER A 191 6.32 -20.79 14.17
C SER A 191 5.97 -19.98 15.42
N GLN A 192 6.30 -18.68 15.45
CA GLN A 192 5.98 -17.74 16.51
C GLN A 192 4.62 -17.05 16.33
N GLY A 193 3.86 -17.39 15.29
CA GLY A 193 2.53 -16.84 15.01
C GLY A 193 2.53 -15.47 14.32
N ALA A 194 3.70 -14.93 13.93
CA ALA A 194 3.77 -13.72 13.13
C ALA A 194 3.35 -14.00 11.67
N PRO A 195 2.47 -13.17 11.07
CA PRO A 195 2.05 -13.36 9.69
C PRO A 195 3.20 -13.05 8.73
N LEU A 196 3.47 -13.96 7.80
CA LEU A 196 4.51 -13.84 6.78
C LEU A 196 3.93 -13.76 5.36
N GLY A 197 2.72 -14.31 5.17
CA GLY A 197 2.03 -14.35 3.89
C GLY A 197 0.60 -13.83 4.01
N ALA A 198 0.21 -12.97 3.08
CA ALA A 198 -1.16 -12.49 2.94
C ALA A 198 -1.50 -12.12 1.50
N GLU A 199 -2.74 -12.38 1.13
CA GLU A 199 -3.37 -11.78 -0.05
C GLU A 199 -4.29 -10.64 0.41
N VAL A 200 -4.16 -9.48 -0.21
CA VAL A 200 -4.92 -8.27 0.15
C VAL A 200 -5.68 -7.77 -1.06
N SER A 201 -7.01 -7.81 -0.96
CA SER A 201 -7.90 -7.12 -1.91
C SER A 201 -8.14 -5.69 -1.44
N LEU A 202 -7.71 -4.73 -2.26
CA LEU A 202 -7.76 -3.29 -2.00
C LEU A 202 -8.67 -2.61 -3.03
N SER A 203 -9.60 -1.79 -2.56
CA SER A 203 -10.41 -0.91 -3.42
C SER A 203 -10.18 0.55 -3.03
N MET A 204 -9.95 1.39 -4.03
CA MET A 204 -9.73 2.82 -3.88
C MET A 204 -10.73 3.62 -4.73
N VAL A 205 -11.35 4.65 -4.16
CA VAL A 205 -12.26 5.55 -4.90
C VAL A 205 -11.69 6.97 -4.97
N THR A 206 -11.81 7.63 -6.12
CA THR A 206 -11.57 9.07 -6.21
C THR A 206 -12.75 9.80 -5.57
N LYS A 207 -12.52 10.65 -4.56
CA LYS A 207 -13.56 11.59 -4.12
C LYS A 207 -13.79 12.62 -5.22
N THR A 208 -14.81 12.43 -6.03
CA THR A 208 -15.39 13.48 -6.88
C THR A 208 -16.31 14.34 -6.02
N ASN A 209 -15.75 15.12 -5.09
CA ASN A 209 -16.46 16.31 -4.64
C ASN A 209 -16.31 17.33 -5.76
N ALA A 210 -17.23 17.29 -6.73
CA ALA A 210 -17.30 18.31 -7.77
C ALA A 210 -18.59 19.10 -7.58
N ASP A 211 -18.50 20.12 -6.73
CA ASP A 211 -19.02 21.42 -7.12
C ASP A 211 -18.22 21.82 -8.39
N PRO A 212 -18.85 22.16 -9.53
CA PRO A 212 -18.17 22.30 -10.83
C PRO A 212 -17.05 23.36 -10.91
N LEU A 213 -16.83 24.14 -9.86
CA LEU A 213 -15.87 25.24 -9.83
C LEU A 213 -14.46 24.85 -9.37
N GLU A 214 -14.25 23.69 -8.75
CA GLU A 214 -12.90 23.27 -8.27
C GLU A 214 -12.09 22.41 -9.27
N GLN A 215 -12.67 22.02 -10.41
CA GLN A 215 -11.98 21.20 -11.41
C GLN A 215 -10.89 21.95 -12.21
N SER A 216 -10.89 23.28 -12.21
CA SER A 216 -9.89 24.08 -12.93
C SER A 216 -8.51 24.06 -12.27
N ASP A 217 -8.47 23.94 -10.94
CA ASP A 217 -7.22 24.06 -10.18
C ASP A 217 -6.48 22.72 -10.09
N SER A 218 -7.23 21.61 -10.00
CA SER A 218 -6.64 20.26 -9.90
C SER A 218 -6.00 19.77 -11.21
N THR A 219 -6.59 20.10 -12.37
CA THR A 219 -6.05 19.72 -13.68
C THR A 219 -4.83 20.58 -14.07
N SER A 220 -4.84 21.86 -13.71
CA SER A 220 -3.72 22.76 -13.96
C SER A 220 -2.51 22.46 -13.06
N ASP A 221 -2.71 22.00 -11.83
CA ASP A 221 -1.62 21.54 -10.96
C ASP A 221 -1.04 20.19 -11.41
N MET A 222 -1.85 19.26 -11.91
CA MET A 222 -1.35 18.02 -12.52
C MET A 222 -0.52 18.28 -13.78
N LEU A 223 -0.97 19.18 -14.67
CA LEU A 223 -0.21 19.56 -15.86
C LEU A 223 1.13 20.20 -15.50
N LYS A 224 1.16 21.09 -14.49
CA LYS A 224 2.41 21.71 -14.02
C LYS A 224 3.37 20.69 -13.41
N MET A 225 2.87 19.68 -12.68
CA MET A 225 3.71 18.61 -12.14
C MET A 225 4.27 17.69 -13.23
N VAL A 226 3.46 17.31 -14.23
CA VAL A 226 3.89 16.49 -15.36
C VAL A 226 4.91 17.24 -16.22
N GLU A 227 4.72 18.54 -16.46
CA GLU A 227 5.71 19.36 -17.16
C GLU A 227 7.02 19.51 -16.39
N LYS A 228 6.95 19.62 -15.06
CA LYS A 228 8.15 19.73 -14.21
C LYS A 228 8.93 18.41 -14.17
N ALA A 229 8.23 17.27 -14.14
CA ALA A 229 8.83 15.95 -14.24
C ALA A 229 9.44 15.71 -15.64
N GLY A 230 8.74 16.10 -16.71
CA GLY A 230 9.22 15.98 -18.09
C GLY A 230 10.43 16.87 -18.39
N LYS A 231 10.50 18.09 -17.83
CA LYS A 231 11.67 18.97 -17.95
C LYS A 231 12.87 18.46 -17.16
N PHE A 232 12.65 17.90 -15.97
CA PHE A 232 13.71 17.31 -15.16
C PHE A 232 14.38 16.11 -15.84
N LEU A 233 13.58 15.26 -16.50
CA LEU A 233 14.10 14.12 -17.27
C LEU A 233 14.89 14.53 -18.52
N ARG A 234 14.63 15.72 -19.07
CA ARG A 234 15.34 16.25 -20.25
C ARG A 234 16.60 17.06 -19.91
N SER A 235 16.79 17.44 -18.64
CA SER A 235 17.95 18.23 -18.19
C SER A 235 19.07 17.40 -17.56
N LEU A 236 18.93 16.09 -17.48
CA LEU A 236 20.00 15.20 -17.02
C LEU A 236 21.00 15.00 -18.18
N PRO A 237 22.31 15.24 -17.97
CA PRO A 237 23.31 14.96 -18.99
C PRO A 237 23.40 13.45 -19.22
N ILE A 238 23.52 13.08 -20.50
CA ILE A 238 23.74 11.70 -20.99
C ILE A 238 25.06 11.16 -20.44
#